data_AF-A0A954B4J4-F1
#
_entry.id   AF-A0A954B4J4-F1
#
_cell.length_a   1.000
_cell.length_b   1.000
_cell.length_c   1.000
_cell.angle_alpha   90.00
_cell.angle_beta   90.00
_cell.angle_gamma   90.00
#
_symmetry.space_group_name_H-M   'P 1'
#
loop_
_entity.id
_entity.type
_entity.pdbx_description
1 polymer ?
#
loop_
_entity_poly.entity_id
_entity_poly.type
_entity_poly.pdbx_seq_one_letter_code
_entity_poly.pdbx_strand_id
1 'polypeptide(L)'
;MKKLVLIIAACALAACGQSTAPAPPSGPQYPNAQPIIERLALIDACLTLAPDRRVVTINTEASRTLRLSGEAGDVDCVVPDDATDPANATVLPAFDEPPADAIQFVRAPGENPGGECYQAPEVRDARGQLLGWVLDPEGC
;
A
#
# COMPACT_ATOMS: atom_id res chain seq x y z
N MET A 1 51.93 30.16 -31.27
CA MET A 1 51.56 29.26 -30.15
C MET A 1 50.52 29.96 -29.28
N LYS A 2 49.23 29.60 -29.42
CA LYS A 2 48.12 30.14 -28.64
C LYS A 2 47.12 29.01 -28.40
N LYS A 3 46.82 28.75 -27.13
CA LYS A 3 45.87 27.76 -26.63
C LYS A 3 44.43 28.30 -26.75
N LEU A 4 43.47 27.45 -27.12
CA LEU A 4 42.01 27.60 -26.92
C LEU A 4 41.45 26.15 -26.88
N VAL A 5 41.22 25.52 -25.72
CA VAL A 5 40.03 25.53 -24.83
C VAL A 5 38.72 25.07 -25.53
N LEU A 6 38.29 23.84 -25.14
CA LEU A 6 36.95 23.23 -24.95
C LEU A 6 35.77 23.65 -25.87
N ILE A 7 34.85 22.76 -26.27
CA ILE A 7 33.76 22.23 -25.42
C ILE A 7 33.23 20.90 -26.00
N ILE A 8 33.12 19.89 -25.13
CA ILE A 8 32.39 18.63 -25.34
C ILE A 8 30.89 18.96 -25.21
N ALA A 9 30.11 18.77 -26.27
CA ALA A 9 28.65 18.80 -26.22
C ALA A 9 28.12 17.37 -26.41
N ALA A 10 28.11 16.61 -25.31
CA ALA A 10 27.33 15.38 -25.21
C ALA A 10 25.87 15.78 -24.91
N CYS A 11 25.01 15.81 -25.92
CA CYS A 11 23.56 15.89 -25.72
C CYS A 11 23.06 14.54 -25.19
N ALA A 12 23.11 14.39 -23.87
CA ALA A 12 22.50 13.30 -23.15
C ALA A 12 20.97 13.52 -23.03
N LEU A 13 20.23 12.47 -23.40
CA LEU A 13 19.01 11.99 -22.73
C LEU A 13 17.80 12.94 -22.64
N ALA A 14 16.98 12.95 -23.69
CA ALA A 14 15.54 13.14 -23.55
C ALA A 14 14.86 11.76 -23.44
N ALA A 15 14.85 11.19 -22.24
CA ALA A 15 14.08 9.98 -21.94
C ALA A 15 13.43 10.13 -20.56
N CYS A 16 12.32 10.85 -20.47
CA CYS A 16 11.39 10.81 -19.35
C CYS A 16 10.04 11.32 -19.86
N GLY A 17 9.11 10.41 -20.14
CA GLY A 17 7.79 10.81 -20.64
C GLY A 17 6.91 9.68 -21.17
N GLN A 18 7.37 8.43 -21.15
CA GLN A 18 6.44 7.31 -21.30
C GLN A 18 5.73 7.13 -19.97
N SER A 19 4.61 7.84 -19.81
CA SER A 19 3.55 7.42 -18.89
C SER A 19 3.08 6.06 -19.40
N THR A 20 3.74 4.99 -18.96
CA THR A 20 3.36 3.63 -19.30
C THR A 20 1.94 3.41 -18.82
N ALA A 21 1.07 2.95 -19.73
CA ALA A 21 -0.28 2.55 -19.35
C ALA A 21 -0.20 1.57 -18.16
N PRO A 22 -1.12 1.65 -17.20
CA PRO A 22 -1.13 0.74 -16.06
C PRO A 22 -1.20 -0.70 -16.57
N ALA A 23 -0.46 -1.60 -15.91
CA ALA A 23 -0.48 -3.01 -16.26
C ALA A 23 -1.91 -3.55 -16.19
N PRO A 24 -2.33 -4.42 -17.12
CA PRO A 24 -3.66 -5.01 -17.09
C PRO A 24 -3.91 -5.76 -15.77
N PRO A 25 -5.18 -5.95 -15.38
CA PRO A 25 -5.54 -6.82 -14.26
C PRO A 25 -4.91 -8.21 -14.40
N SER A 26 -4.29 -8.71 -13.34
CA SER A 26 -3.67 -10.04 -13.32
C SER A 26 -4.50 -11.08 -12.58
N GLY A 27 -5.59 -10.64 -11.90
CA GLY A 27 -6.50 -11.48 -11.13
C GLY A 27 -7.88 -10.85 -10.93
N PRO A 28 -8.72 -11.42 -10.04
CA PRO A 28 -10.05 -10.89 -9.75
C PRO A 28 -9.96 -9.48 -9.16
N GLN A 29 -11.01 -8.66 -9.34
CA GLN A 29 -11.07 -7.32 -8.74
C GLN A 29 -11.90 -7.35 -7.46
N TYR A 30 -11.43 -6.67 -6.41
CA TYR A 30 -12.19 -6.54 -5.19
C TYR A 30 -13.33 -5.52 -5.37
N PRO A 31 -14.61 -5.93 -5.23
CA PRO A 31 -15.75 -5.08 -5.56
C PRO A 31 -15.94 -3.90 -4.59
N ASN A 32 -15.49 -4.04 -3.34
CA ASN A 32 -15.73 -3.06 -2.28
C ASN A 32 -14.45 -2.28 -1.89
N ALA A 33 -13.70 -1.81 -2.88
CA ALA A 33 -12.40 -1.17 -2.67
C ALA A 33 -12.41 0.18 -1.93
N GLN A 34 -13.56 0.85 -1.86
CA GLN A 34 -13.65 2.24 -1.39
C GLN A 34 -13.09 2.47 0.03
N PRO A 35 -13.39 1.64 1.05
CA PRO A 35 -12.84 1.83 2.39
C PRO A 35 -11.31 1.74 2.46
N ILE A 36 -10.70 0.98 1.53
CA ILE A 36 -9.24 0.85 1.39
C ILE A 36 -8.69 2.12 0.74
N ILE A 37 -9.29 2.55 -0.37
CA ILE A 37 -8.86 3.73 -1.14
C ILE A 37 -8.86 4.98 -0.26
N GLU A 38 -9.93 5.19 0.52
CA GLU A 38 -10.06 6.33 1.44
C GLU A 38 -9.00 6.35 2.53
N ARG A 39 -8.43 5.18 2.86
CA ARG A 39 -7.43 5.01 3.92
C ARG A 39 -6.00 4.88 3.39
N LEU A 40 -5.75 5.00 2.09
CA LEU A 40 -4.41 4.78 1.51
C LEU A 40 -3.32 5.65 2.16
N ALA A 41 -3.61 6.92 2.44
CA ALA A 41 -2.64 7.81 3.10
C ALA A 41 -2.27 7.30 4.50
N LEU A 42 -3.24 6.76 5.25
CA LEU A 42 -3.00 6.16 6.55
C LEU A 42 -2.28 4.81 6.44
N ILE A 43 -2.67 3.98 5.48
CA ILE A 43 -1.99 2.71 5.19
C ILE A 43 -0.50 2.97 4.91
N ASP A 44 -0.19 3.92 4.03
CA ASP A 44 1.19 4.23 3.64
C ASP A 44 1.99 4.82 4.82
N ALA A 45 1.38 5.67 5.66
CA ALA A 45 2.02 6.19 6.88
C ALA A 45 2.31 5.07 7.89
N CYS A 46 1.35 4.18 8.12
CA CYS A 46 1.47 3.05 9.04
C CYS A 46 2.53 2.04 8.61
N LEU A 47 2.57 1.69 7.32
CA LEU A 47 3.60 0.80 6.76
C LEU A 47 5.00 1.43 6.78
N THR A 48 5.10 2.76 6.80
CA THR A 48 6.39 3.45 7.01
C THR A 48 6.89 3.27 8.45
N LEU A 49 5.98 3.25 9.43
CA LEU A 49 6.30 3.07 10.85
C LEU A 49 6.62 1.61 11.21
N ALA A 50 5.97 0.65 10.54
CA ALA A 50 6.19 -0.78 10.75
C ALA A 50 6.36 -1.54 9.41
N PRO A 51 7.51 -1.36 8.73
CA PRO A 51 7.73 -1.90 7.38
C PRO A 51 7.84 -3.44 7.33
N ASP A 52 8.03 -4.10 8.47
CA ASP A 52 8.04 -5.54 8.66
C ASP A 52 6.63 -6.16 8.76
N ARG A 53 5.57 -5.35 8.81
CA ARG A 53 4.18 -5.77 8.97
C ARG A 53 3.36 -5.41 7.75
N ARG A 54 3.29 -6.32 6.78
CA ARG A 54 2.71 -6.06 5.46
C ARG A 54 1.21 -6.27 5.35
N VAL A 55 0.61 -7.04 6.26
CA VAL A 55 -0.83 -7.28 6.26
C VAL A 55 -1.51 -6.19 7.09
N VAL A 56 -2.42 -5.47 6.46
CA VAL A 56 -3.18 -4.37 7.07
C VAL A 56 -4.62 -4.80 7.25
N THR A 57 -5.06 -4.88 8.50
CA THR A 57 -6.45 -5.18 8.84
C THR A 57 -7.22 -3.89 9.07
N ILE A 58 -8.25 -3.69 8.26
CA ILE A 58 -9.06 -2.47 8.19
C ILE A 58 -10.43 -2.78 8.79
N ASN A 59 -10.68 -2.28 10.00
CA ASN A 59 -12.04 -2.18 10.52
C ASN A 59 -12.71 -0.96 9.85
N THR A 60 -13.80 -1.20 9.11
CA THR A 60 -14.48 -0.13 8.37
C THR A 60 -15.16 0.90 9.27
N GLU A 61 -15.47 0.53 10.52
CA GLU A 61 -16.02 1.41 11.55
C GLU A 61 -14.94 2.26 12.24
N ALA A 62 -13.68 1.82 12.21
CA ALA A 62 -12.54 2.57 12.74
C ALA A 62 -11.88 3.38 11.61
N SER A 63 -12.06 4.71 11.63
CA SER A 63 -11.49 5.59 10.59
C SER A 63 -10.02 5.94 10.81
N ARG A 64 -9.52 5.80 12.04
CA ARG A 64 -8.18 6.28 12.46
C ARG A 64 -7.24 5.20 12.96
N THR A 65 -7.71 3.95 13.02
CA THR A 65 -6.95 2.82 13.52
C THR A 65 -6.86 1.76 12.43
N LEU A 66 -5.64 1.31 12.17
CA LEU A 66 -5.33 0.15 11.34
C LEU A 66 -4.55 -0.85 12.18
N ARG A 67 -4.82 -2.14 12.02
CA ARG A 67 -3.95 -3.16 12.57
C ARG A 67 -2.94 -3.61 11.53
N LEU A 68 -1.69 -3.75 11.94
CA LEU A 68 -0.61 -4.27 11.11
C LEU A 68 -0.13 -5.61 11.67
N SER A 69 -0.05 -6.62 10.82
CA SER A 69 0.37 -7.98 11.18
C SER A 69 1.63 -8.39 10.43
N GLY A 70 2.49 -9.15 11.12
CA GLY A 70 3.75 -9.67 10.59
C GLY A 70 4.41 -10.66 11.56
N GLU A 71 5.61 -11.14 11.23
CA GLU A 71 6.30 -12.17 12.02
C GLU A 71 6.59 -11.74 13.46
N ALA A 72 6.80 -10.45 13.69
CA ALA A 72 7.02 -9.86 15.01
C ALA A 72 5.73 -9.62 15.82
N GLY A 73 4.59 -10.14 15.35
CA GLY A 73 3.28 -9.98 15.95
C GLY A 73 2.57 -8.69 15.55
N ASP A 74 1.37 -8.51 16.10
CA ASP A 74 0.43 -7.47 15.71
C ASP A 74 0.63 -6.16 16.48
N VAL A 75 0.40 -5.06 15.77
CA VAL A 75 0.41 -3.70 16.35
C VAL A 75 -0.74 -2.88 15.79
N ASP A 76 -1.21 -1.92 16.57
CA ASP A 76 -2.17 -0.91 16.13
C ASP A 76 -1.46 0.36 15.72
N CYS A 77 -1.72 0.79 14.50
CA CYS A 77 -1.35 2.10 14.02
C CYS A 77 -2.54 3.05 14.16
N VAL A 78 -2.38 4.08 14.99
CA VAL A 78 -3.47 4.97 15.42
C VAL A 78 -3.11 6.41 15.13
N VAL A 79 -4.03 7.16 14.52
CA VAL A 79 -3.99 8.63 14.46
C VAL A 79 -4.64 9.19 15.72
N PRO A 80 -3.93 10.00 16.54
CA PRO A 80 -4.50 10.63 17.74
C PRO A 80 -5.79 11.40 17.48
N ASP A 81 -6.66 11.49 18.49
CA ASP A 81 -7.97 12.15 18.37
C ASP A 81 -7.87 13.64 18.04
N ASP A 82 -6.82 14.30 18.53
CA ASP A 82 -6.50 15.71 18.29
C ASP A 82 -5.80 15.97 16.95
N ALA A 83 -5.50 14.91 16.18
CA ALA A 83 -4.91 14.99 14.86
C ALA A 83 -5.88 14.46 13.77
N THR A 84 -5.75 14.99 12.56
CA THR A 84 -6.48 14.46 11.38
C THR A 84 -5.57 14.02 10.25
N ASP A 85 -4.31 14.45 10.28
CA ASP A 85 -3.31 14.08 9.29
C ASP A 85 -2.71 12.70 9.62
N PRO A 86 -2.80 11.71 8.71
CA PRO A 86 -2.20 10.40 8.87
C PRO A 86 -0.70 10.40 9.18
N ALA A 87 0.03 11.47 8.83
CA ALA A 87 1.44 11.62 9.18
C ALA A 87 1.70 11.65 10.70
N ASN A 88 0.67 11.92 11.51
CA ASN A 88 0.76 11.88 12.98
C ASN A 88 0.46 10.50 13.57
N ALA A 89 0.32 9.47 12.74
CA ALA A 89 0.07 8.12 13.22
C ALA A 89 1.20 7.62 14.14
N THR A 90 0.84 6.79 15.10
CA THR A 90 1.75 6.14 16.04
C THR A 90 1.46 4.66 16.12
N VAL A 91 2.45 3.85 16.47
CA VAL A 91 2.31 2.40 16.61
C VAL A 91 2.27 2.02 18.08
N LEU A 92 1.27 1.25 18.46
CA LEU A 92 1.03 0.76 19.81
C LEU A 92 0.86 -0.78 19.78
N PRO A 93 1.11 -1.49 20.89
CA PRO A 93 0.76 -2.91 20.98
C PRO A 93 -0.74 -3.12 20.68
N ALA A 94 -1.06 -4.15 19.91
CA ALA A 94 -2.45 -4.55 19.68
C ALA A 94 -3.01 -5.28 20.92
N PHE A 95 -4.21 -4.92 21.35
CA PHE A 95 -4.85 -5.50 22.53
C PHE A 95 -6.16 -6.23 22.23
N ASP A 96 -6.99 -5.66 21.36
CA ASP A 96 -8.29 -6.23 21.00
C ASP A 96 -8.19 -7.02 19.70
N GLU A 97 -8.95 -8.11 19.53
CA GLU A 97 -9.04 -8.81 18.25
C GLU A 97 -9.82 -7.95 17.23
N PRO A 98 -9.42 -7.89 15.95
CA PRO A 98 -10.21 -7.15 14.97
C PRO A 98 -11.55 -7.85 14.74
N PRO A 99 -12.60 -7.12 14.32
CA PRO A 99 -13.89 -7.74 14.02
C PRO A 99 -13.76 -8.72 12.86
N ALA A 100 -14.61 -9.74 12.84
CA ALA A 100 -14.53 -10.85 11.87
C ALA A 100 -14.74 -10.41 10.40
N ASP A 101 -15.39 -9.27 10.18
CA ASP A 101 -15.64 -8.67 8.87
C ASP A 101 -14.58 -7.64 8.46
N ALA A 102 -13.50 -7.48 9.23
CA ALA A 102 -12.41 -6.58 8.88
C ALA A 102 -11.73 -7.01 7.58
N ILE A 103 -11.39 -6.03 6.75
CA ILE A 103 -10.73 -6.27 5.47
C ILE A 103 -9.24 -6.46 5.71
N GLN A 104 -8.68 -7.59 5.28
CA GLN A 104 -7.23 -7.80 5.26
C GLN A 104 -6.67 -7.38 3.91
N PHE A 105 -5.71 -6.45 3.92
CA PHE A 105 -5.16 -5.82 2.73
C PHE A 105 -3.64 -5.85 2.73
N VAL A 106 -3.03 -6.11 1.58
CA VAL A 106 -1.59 -6.06 1.36
C VAL A 106 -1.29 -5.00 0.31
N ARG A 107 -0.49 -3.99 0.69
CA ARG A 107 -0.13 -2.85 -0.16
C ARG A 107 0.87 -3.25 -1.26
N ALA A 108 0.64 -2.77 -2.49
CA ALA A 108 1.60 -2.81 -3.58
C ALA A 108 2.65 -1.68 -3.46
N PRO A 109 3.87 -1.81 -4.02
CA PRO A 109 4.35 -2.91 -4.87
C PRO A 109 4.64 -4.19 -4.07
N GLY A 110 4.70 -5.31 -4.77
CA GLY A 110 4.97 -6.62 -4.19
C GLY A 110 4.41 -7.74 -5.07
N GLU A 111 4.53 -8.96 -4.59
CA GLU A 111 3.86 -10.12 -5.18
C GLU A 111 2.42 -10.20 -4.66
N ASN A 112 1.52 -10.72 -5.51
CA ASN A 112 0.16 -11.05 -5.10
C ASN A 112 0.26 -12.05 -3.93
N PRO A 113 -0.30 -11.75 -2.75
CA PRO A 113 -0.20 -12.62 -1.58
C PRO A 113 -1.06 -13.89 -1.69
N GLY A 114 -1.86 -14.03 -2.75
CA GLY A 114 -2.50 -15.28 -3.11
C GLY A 114 -1.45 -16.36 -3.37
N GLY A 115 -1.71 -17.55 -2.84
CA GLY A 115 -0.81 -18.69 -2.97
C GLY A 115 -1.00 -19.47 -4.28
N GLU A 116 -0.53 -20.71 -4.31
CA GLU A 116 -0.70 -21.59 -5.47
C GLU A 116 -2.18 -21.92 -5.76
N CYS A 117 -3.03 -21.89 -4.72
CA CYS A 117 -4.45 -22.24 -4.83
C CYS A 117 -5.32 -21.13 -5.43
N TYR A 118 -4.93 -19.86 -5.26
CA TYR A 118 -5.80 -18.73 -5.59
C TYR A 118 -5.01 -17.44 -5.80
N GLN A 119 -5.57 -16.52 -6.57
CA GLN A 119 -5.06 -15.16 -6.69
C GLN A 119 -5.86 -14.23 -5.78
N ALA A 120 -5.18 -13.48 -4.91
CA ALA A 120 -5.84 -12.51 -4.06
C ALA A 120 -6.48 -11.40 -4.93
N PRO A 121 -7.73 -11.00 -4.67
CA PRO A 121 -8.40 -9.93 -5.39
C PRO A 121 -7.62 -8.62 -5.39
N GLU A 122 -7.39 -8.06 -6.56
CA GLU A 122 -6.71 -6.79 -6.76
C GLU A 122 -7.60 -5.61 -6.37
N VAL A 123 -6.97 -4.62 -5.74
CA VAL A 123 -7.52 -3.29 -5.49
C VAL A 123 -6.83 -2.34 -6.46
N ARG A 124 -7.60 -1.65 -7.29
CA ARG A 124 -7.09 -0.70 -8.28
C ARG A 124 -7.74 0.66 -8.12
N ASP A 125 -7.00 1.72 -8.50
CA ASP A 125 -7.55 3.07 -8.55
C ASP A 125 -8.44 3.30 -9.78
N ALA A 126 -9.05 4.49 -9.86
CA ALA A 126 -9.91 4.88 -10.99
C ALA A 126 -9.19 4.93 -12.35
N ARG A 127 -7.86 4.93 -12.37
CA ARG A 127 -7.04 4.89 -13.59
C ARG A 127 -6.60 3.46 -13.94
N GLY A 128 -6.94 2.48 -13.11
CA GLY A 128 -6.53 1.09 -13.24
C GLY A 128 -5.14 0.79 -12.67
N GLN A 129 -4.52 1.70 -11.92
CA GLN A 129 -3.26 1.45 -11.23
C GLN A 129 -3.48 0.48 -10.06
N LEU A 130 -2.61 -0.52 -9.92
CA LEU A 130 -2.64 -1.45 -8.80
C LEU A 130 -2.25 -0.75 -7.50
N LEU A 131 -3.13 -0.87 -6.51
CA LEU A 131 -2.94 -0.36 -5.15
C LEU A 131 -2.53 -1.48 -4.19
N GLY A 132 -3.02 -2.70 -4.40
CA GLY A 132 -2.69 -3.85 -3.56
C GLY A 132 -3.67 -4.99 -3.77
N TRP A 133 -3.79 -5.85 -2.78
CA TRP A 133 -4.63 -7.04 -2.81
C TRP A 133 -5.38 -7.23 -1.50
N VAL A 134 -6.61 -7.70 -1.57
CA VAL A 134 -7.37 -8.14 -0.39
C VAL A 134 -7.10 -9.63 -0.17
N LEU A 135 -6.71 -10.01 1.05
CA LEU A 135 -6.61 -11.42 1.41
C LEU A 135 -8.01 -11.99 1.56
N ASP A 136 -8.24 -13.12 0.92
CA ASP A 136 -9.42 -13.92 1.14
C ASP A 136 -9.14 -14.85 2.34
N PRO A 137 -9.84 -14.72 3.48
CA PRO A 137 -9.68 -15.64 4.60
C PRO A 137 -10.12 -17.07 4.25
N GLU A 138 -10.90 -17.28 3.18
CA GLU A 138 -11.22 -18.62 2.64
C GLU A 138 -10.14 -19.14 1.67
N GLY A 139 -9.06 -18.37 1.47
CA GLY A 139 -8.00 -18.64 0.51
C GLY A 139 -7.12 -19.82 0.90
N CYS A 140 -7.62 -21.04 0.60
CA CYS A 140 -7.11 -22.34 1.04
C CYS A 140 -7.15 -22.49 2.59
#